data_AF-A0A3N1PQV6-F1
#
_entry.id   AF-A0A3N1PQV6-F1
#
_cell.length_a   1.000
_cell.length_b   1.000
_cell.length_c   1.000
_cell.angle_alpha   90.00
_cell.angle_beta   90.00
_cell.angle_gamma   90.00
#
_symmetry.space_group_name_H-M   'P 1'
#
loop_
_entity.id
_entity.type
_entity.pdbx_description
1 polymer ?
#
loop_
_entity_poly.entity_id
_entity_poly.type
_entity_poly.pdbx_seq_one_letter_code
_entity_poly.pdbx_strand_id
1 'polypeptide(L)'
;MEALARFFAQRKAVLASHEADLGVLKQLDRRFLGELAQGQLGPVSLPGLSAATLLAEAADPLEAMVVVEGRDCLWPGELSRLHQALCAIDQGQPLAWWLAACYPALPMPKGDGGWLQARACWLRQKPLEGPWQDWLLATRGEQLGKLVPALWALCAGHQWQYWLPPLWQQASEAEVVASINALAPQVDEVTLVELMGRSHLGRFLPWLGTLRQPQLSEVVMENQLYLTGGDNKRIAERQCWGQALEGDWLKLAPAQLTLKFRQRLWALVGRDGRGAPWSLFGGRLCLGN
;
A
#
# COMPACT_ATOMS: atom_id res chain seq x y z
N MET A 1 -19.23 -11.71 -14.87
CA MET A 1 -19.24 -11.07 -13.53
C MET A 1 -18.75 -12.00 -12.43
N GLU A 2 -19.31 -13.21 -12.25
CA GLU A 2 -18.96 -14.09 -11.11
C GLU A 2 -17.49 -14.53 -11.06
N ALA A 3 -16.83 -14.73 -12.22
CA ALA A 3 -15.44 -15.20 -12.28
C ALA A 3 -14.41 -14.15 -11.82
N LEU A 4 -14.53 -12.90 -12.27
CA LEU A 4 -13.62 -11.81 -11.90
C LEU A 4 -13.76 -11.45 -10.41
N ALA A 5 -15.01 -11.29 -9.95
CA ALA A 5 -15.29 -11.04 -8.54
C ALA A 5 -14.77 -12.19 -7.65
N ARG A 6 -14.95 -13.45 -8.09
CA ARG A 6 -14.40 -14.62 -7.38
C ARG A 6 -12.87 -14.61 -7.35
N PHE A 7 -12.21 -14.21 -8.44
CA PHE A 7 -10.75 -14.06 -8.44
C PHE A 7 -10.30 -13.04 -7.41
N PHE A 8 -10.91 -11.86 -7.37
CA PHE A 8 -10.54 -10.84 -6.39
C PHE A 8 -10.88 -11.24 -4.96
N ALA A 9 -12.01 -11.90 -4.72
CA ALA A 9 -12.36 -12.44 -3.42
C ALA A 9 -11.33 -13.47 -2.93
N GLN A 10 -10.90 -14.39 -3.81
CA GLN A 10 -9.86 -15.37 -3.49
C GLN A 10 -8.52 -14.71 -3.22
N ARG A 11 -8.13 -13.73 -4.05
CA ARG A 11 -6.89 -12.98 -3.87
C ARG A 11 -6.89 -12.20 -2.56
N LYS A 12 -8.01 -11.55 -2.22
CA LYS A 12 -8.19 -10.83 -0.95
C LYS A 12 -8.13 -11.76 0.25
N ALA A 13 -8.77 -12.93 0.17
CA ALA A 13 -8.70 -13.94 1.22
C ALA A 13 -7.27 -14.45 1.43
N VAL A 14 -6.51 -14.70 0.35
CA VAL A 14 -5.09 -15.07 0.44
C VAL A 14 -4.28 -13.94 1.09
N LEU A 15 -4.46 -12.68 0.68
CA LEU A 15 -3.72 -11.56 1.26
C LEU A 15 -4.05 -11.31 2.75
N ALA A 16 -5.27 -11.64 3.17
CA ALA A 16 -5.70 -11.52 4.56
C ALA A 16 -5.22 -12.68 5.44
N SER A 17 -4.90 -13.85 4.86
CA SER A 17 -4.52 -15.06 5.59
C SER A 17 -3.17 -14.91 6.30
N HIS A 18 -3.07 -15.48 7.51
CA HIS A 18 -1.80 -15.59 8.25
C HIS A 18 -0.84 -16.62 7.65
N GLU A 19 -1.37 -17.56 6.85
CA GLU A 19 -0.62 -18.61 6.13
C GLU A 19 -0.37 -18.24 4.66
N ALA A 20 -0.55 -16.96 4.31
CA ALA A 20 -0.43 -16.48 2.93
C ALA A 20 0.96 -16.73 2.34
N ASP A 21 1.04 -17.66 1.40
CA ASP A 21 2.25 -18.00 0.65
C ASP A 21 2.28 -17.31 -0.74
N LEU A 22 3.48 -16.88 -1.13
CA LEU A 22 3.77 -16.31 -2.44
C LEU A 22 3.48 -17.31 -3.57
N GLY A 23 3.69 -18.61 -3.35
CA GLY A 23 3.39 -19.66 -4.32
C GLY A 23 1.90 -19.69 -4.68
N VAL A 24 1.01 -19.60 -3.69
CA VAL A 24 -0.45 -19.57 -3.90
C VAL A 24 -0.87 -18.31 -4.66
N LEU A 25 -0.34 -17.14 -4.28
CA LEU A 25 -0.64 -15.89 -4.99
C LEU A 25 -0.20 -15.96 -6.47
N LYS A 26 1.00 -16.49 -6.74
CA LYS A 26 1.51 -16.71 -8.12
C LYS A 26 0.59 -17.61 -8.95
N GLN A 27 0.04 -18.67 -8.34
CA GLN A 27 -0.88 -19.57 -9.04
C GLN A 27 -2.19 -18.86 -9.40
N LEU A 28 -2.74 -18.08 -8.47
CA LEU A 28 -3.93 -17.26 -8.72
C LEU A 28 -3.68 -16.27 -9.86
N ASP A 29 -2.56 -15.57 -9.84
CA ASP A 29 -2.21 -14.56 -10.85
C ASP A 29 -2.00 -15.19 -12.24
N ARG A 30 -1.34 -16.37 -12.32
CA ARG A 30 -1.22 -17.12 -13.57
C ARG A 30 -2.58 -17.57 -14.12
N ARG A 31 -3.47 -18.04 -13.24
CA ARG A 31 -4.82 -18.44 -13.63
C ARG A 31 -5.59 -17.25 -14.17
N PHE A 32 -5.53 -16.10 -13.50
CA PHE A 32 -6.16 -14.86 -13.96
C PHE A 32 -5.70 -14.48 -15.36
N LEU A 33 -4.39 -14.51 -15.65
CA LEU A 33 -3.87 -14.21 -16.99
C LEU A 33 -4.36 -15.20 -18.05
N GLY A 34 -4.42 -16.48 -17.70
CA GLY A 34 -4.97 -17.52 -18.57
C GLY A 34 -6.46 -17.28 -18.89
N GLU A 35 -7.27 -17.04 -17.87
CA GLU A 35 -8.71 -16.74 -18.01
C GLU A 35 -8.94 -15.43 -18.78
N LEU A 36 -8.11 -14.42 -18.54
CA LEU A 36 -8.13 -13.14 -19.26
C LEU A 36 -7.86 -13.34 -20.75
N ALA A 37 -6.80 -14.07 -21.10
CA ALA A 37 -6.42 -14.39 -22.48
C ALA A 37 -7.45 -15.25 -23.20
N GLN A 38 -8.16 -16.12 -22.46
CA GLN A 38 -9.17 -17.02 -23.01
C GLN A 38 -10.58 -16.40 -23.12
N GLY A 39 -10.75 -15.12 -22.77
CA GLY A 39 -12.07 -14.48 -22.88
C GLY A 39 -13.02 -14.79 -21.71
N GLN A 40 -12.55 -15.44 -20.64
CA GLN A 40 -13.41 -16.03 -19.61
C GLN A 40 -13.82 -15.06 -18.49
N LEU A 41 -13.22 -13.87 -18.45
CA LEU A 41 -13.53 -12.85 -17.44
C LEU A 41 -14.58 -11.84 -17.94
N GLY A 42 -15.23 -12.12 -19.07
CA GLY A 42 -16.31 -11.28 -19.59
C GLY A 42 -15.78 -10.00 -20.26
N PRO A 43 -16.42 -8.83 -20.05
CA PRO A 43 -16.04 -7.60 -20.75
C PRO A 43 -14.58 -7.18 -20.53
N VAL A 44 -14.00 -7.49 -19.36
CA VAL A 44 -12.59 -7.19 -19.07
C VAL A 44 -11.59 -8.02 -19.87
N SER A 45 -12.02 -9.10 -20.53
CA SER A 45 -11.18 -9.90 -21.44
C SER A 45 -11.20 -9.42 -22.89
N LEU A 46 -12.08 -8.48 -23.25
CA LEU A 46 -12.18 -8.02 -24.64
C LEU A 46 -11.05 -7.04 -24.98
N PRO A 47 -10.38 -7.14 -26.14
CA PRO A 47 -9.51 -6.07 -26.62
C PRO A 47 -10.28 -4.73 -26.67
N GLY A 48 -9.61 -3.62 -26.35
CA GLY A 48 -10.28 -2.32 -26.38
C GLY A 48 -11.16 -1.99 -25.16
N LEU A 49 -10.91 -2.63 -24.00
CA LEU A 49 -11.61 -2.34 -22.74
C LEU A 49 -11.79 -0.83 -22.50
N SER A 50 -13.01 -0.38 -22.26
CA SER A 50 -13.29 1.02 -21.95
C SER A 50 -12.98 1.35 -20.48
N ALA A 51 -12.64 2.61 -20.19
CA ALA A 51 -12.42 3.05 -18.81
C ALA A 51 -13.70 2.90 -17.96
N ALA A 52 -14.87 3.17 -18.53
CA ALA A 52 -16.16 2.98 -17.85
C ALA A 52 -16.40 1.50 -17.47
N THR A 53 -16.09 0.59 -18.39
CA THR A 53 -16.21 -0.86 -18.13
C THR A 53 -15.20 -1.32 -17.09
N LEU A 54 -13.95 -0.83 -17.13
CA LEU A 54 -12.96 -1.13 -16.09
C LEU A 54 -13.46 -0.71 -14.70
N LEU A 55 -13.92 0.53 -14.57
CA LEU A 55 -14.37 1.07 -13.28
C LEU A 55 -15.66 0.41 -12.79
N ALA A 56 -16.53 -0.06 -13.69
CA ALA A 56 -17.73 -0.81 -13.33
C ALA A 56 -17.42 -2.25 -12.88
N GLU A 57 -16.48 -2.93 -13.53
CA GLU A 57 -16.15 -4.33 -13.26
C GLU A 57 -15.10 -4.50 -12.15
N ALA A 58 -14.30 -3.46 -11.89
CA ALA A 58 -13.27 -3.41 -10.85
C ALA A 58 -13.35 -2.07 -10.11
N ALA A 59 -14.35 -1.95 -9.24
CA ALA A 59 -14.64 -0.71 -8.51
C ALA A 59 -13.55 -0.34 -7.48
N ASP A 60 -12.82 -1.34 -6.94
CA ASP A 60 -11.65 -1.09 -6.11
C ASP A 60 -10.47 -0.68 -7.03
N PRO A 61 -9.83 0.48 -6.81
CA PRO A 61 -8.66 0.90 -7.59
C PRO A 61 -7.54 -0.14 -7.67
N LEU A 62 -7.41 -0.98 -6.64
CA LEU A 62 -6.40 -2.03 -6.56
C LEU A 62 -6.73 -3.18 -7.51
N GLU A 63 -8.01 -3.53 -7.61
CA GLU A 63 -8.52 -4.52 -8.55
C GLU A 63 -8.38 -4.01 -9.99
N ALA A 64 -8.71 -2.73 -10.22
CA ALA A 64 -8.55 -2.09 -11.51
C ALA A 64 -7.09 -2.11 -11.99
N MET A 65 -6.13 -1.83 -11.10
CA MET A 65 -4.69 -1.93 -11.40
C MET A 65 -4.28 -3.35 -11.83
N VAL A 66 -4.77 -4.38 -11.14
CA VAL A 66 -4.51 -5.78 -11.47
C VAL A 66 -5.02 -6.12 -12.88
N VAL A 67 -6.21 -5.63 -13.25
CA VAL A 67 -6.75 -5.78 -14.61
C VAL A 67 -5.88 -5.04 -15.62
N VAL A 68 -5.59 -3.75 -15.40
CA VAL A 68 -4.79 -2.92 -16.31
C VAL A 68 -3.45 -3.58 -16.65
N GLU A 69 -2.75 -4.12 -15.65
CA GLU A 69 -1.45 -4.76 -15.86
C GLU A 69 -1.55 -6.11 -16.56
N GLY A 70 -2.51 -6.94 -16.17
CA GLY A 70 -2.75 -8.21 -16.86
C GLY A 70 -3.07 -8.00 -18.34
N ARG A 71 -3.80 -6.91 -18.65
CA ARG A 71 -4.10 -6.52 -20.03
C ARG A 71 -2.88 -6.02 -20.79
N ASP A 72 -2.08 -5.13 -20.21
CA ASP A 72 -0.87 -4.61 -20.87
C ASP A 72 0.12 -5.73 -21.23
N CYS A 73 0.17 -6.78 -20.39
CA CYS A 73 0.95 -7.99 -20.68
C CYS A 73 0.44 -8.77 -21.90
N LEU A 74 -0.88 -8.88 -22.09
CA LEU A 74 -1.48 -9.67 -23.15
C LEU A 74 -1.64 -8.89 -24.46
N TRP A 75 -1.91 -7.59 -24.36
CA TRP A 75 -2.23 -6.71 -25.47
C TRP A 75 -1.40 -5.42 -25.39
N PRO A 76 -0.24 -5.39 -26.06
CA PRO A 76 0.65 -4.23 -26.04
C PRO A 76 -0.06 -2.94 -26.49
N GLY A 77 0.12 -1.86 -25.72
CA GLY A 77 -0.46 -0.54 -26.01
C GLY A 77 -1.81 -0.26 -25.33
N GLU A 78 -2.41 -1.26 -24.69
CA GLU A 78 -3.64 -1.07 -23.91
C GLU A 78 -3.45 -0.10 -22.74
N LEU A 79 -2.29 -0.11 -22.08
CA LEU A 79 -2.00 0.79 -20.96
C LEU A 79 -2.11 2.26 -21.36
N SER A 80 -1.48 2.67 -22.46
CA SER A 80 -1.51 4.08 -22.91
C SER A 80 -2.92 4.50 -23.32
N ARG A 81 -3.65 3.65 -24.04
CA ARG A 81 -5.04 3.90 -24.46
C ARG A 81 -5.96 4.06 -23.26
N LEU A 82 -5.88 3.12 -22.31
CA LEU A 82 -6.71 3.12 -21.10
C LEU A 82 -6.38 4.30 -20.19
N HIS A 83 -5.10 4.63 -20.02
CA HIS A 83 -4.67 5.82 -19.30
C HIS A 83 -5.25 7.11 -19.91
N GLN A 84 -5.21 7.27 -21.23
CA GLN A 84 -5.80 8.43 -21.91
C GLN A 84 -7.32 8.51 -21.65
N ALA A 85 -8.03 7.38 -21.70
CA ALA A 85 -9.45 7.33 -21.41
C ALA A 85 -9.77 7.65 -19.94
N LEU A 86 -8.96 7.17 -18.99
CA LEU A 86 -9.10 7.46 -17.56
C LEU A 86 -8.87 8.96 -17.27
N CYS A 87 -7.91 9.60 -17.95
CA CYS A 87 -7.70 11.04 -17.86
C CYS A 87 -8.89 11.88 -18.35
N ALA A 88 -9.79 11.30 -19.14
CA ALA A 88 -10.94 12.01 -19.71
C ALA A 88 -12.21 11.92 -18.84
N ILE A 89 -12.19 11.14 -17.76
CA ILE A 89 -13.33 10.94 -16.85
C ILE A 89 -12.93 11.23 -15.41
N ASP A 90 -13.75 11.97 -14.67
CA ASP A 90 -13.43 12.41 -13.30
C ASP A 90 -13.17 11.23 -12.37
N GLN A 91 -14.00 10.18 -12.44
CA GLN A 91 -13.84 8.97 -11.64
C GLN A 91 -12.57 8.18 -11.97
N GLY A 92 -11.97 8.41 -13.15
CA GLY A 92 -10.73 7.77 -13.58
C GLY A 92 -9.46 8.51 -13.16
N GLN A 93 -9.58 9.76 -12.71
CA GLN A 93 -8.42 10.61 -12.35
C GLN A 93 -7.52 9.99 -11.29
N PRO A 94 -8.02 9.40 -10.18
CA PRO A 94 -7.13 8.79 -9.19
C PRO A 94 -6.28 7.67 -9.78
N LEU A 95 -6.89 6.79 -10.59
CA LEU A 95 -6.18 5.70 -11.24
C LEU A 95 -5.19 6.21 -12.28
N ALA A 96 -5.55 7.25 -13.05
CA ALA A 96 -4.65 7.89 -14.02
C ALA A 96 -3.41 8.49 -13.34
N TRP A 97 -3.58 9.24 -12.25
CA TRP A 97 -2.46 9.80 -11.48
C TRP A 97 -1.57 8.71 -10.89
N TRP A 98 -2.16 7.63 -10.38
CA TRP A 98 -1.42 6.49 -9.89
C TRP A 98 -0.58 5.83 -11.00
N LEU A 99 -1.18 5.57 -12.17
CA LEU A 99 -0.51 5.01 -13.32
C LEU A 99 0.63 5.90 -13.81
N ALA A 100 0.42 7.22 -13.92
CA ALA A 100 1.45 8.17 -14.33
C ALA A 100 2.63 8.24 -13.34
N ALA A 101 2.39 7.96 -12.05
CA ALA A 101 3.44 7.86 -11.04
C ALA A 101 4.29 6.58 -11.22
N CYS A 102 3.63 5.45 -11.53
CA CYS A 102 4.27 4.14 -11.67
C CYS A 102 4.94 3.92 -13.03
N TYR A 103 4.41 4.52 -14.10
CA TYR A 103 4.86 4.32 -15.47
C TYR A 103 5.32 5.66 -16.09
N PRO A 104 6.63 5.99 -16.02
CA PRO A 104 7.15 7.27 -16.50
C PRO A 104 6.94 7.56 -17.99
N ALA A 105 6.68 6.53 -18.79
CA ALA A 105 6.31 6.66 -20.20
C ALA A 105 4.92 7.27 -20.42
N LEU A 106 4.04 7.20 -19.41
CA LEU A 106 2.72 7.81 -19.47
C LEU A 106 2.80 9.33 -19.21
N PRO A 107 2.00 10.14 -19.91
CA PRO A 107 1.91 11.58 -19.64
C PRO A 107 1.33 11.82 -18.24
N MET A 108 1.66 12.96 -17.63
CA MET A 108 1.00 13.38 -16.39
C MET A 108 -0.43 13.82 -16.71
N PRO A 109 -1.44 13.40 -15.94
CA PRO A 109 -2.79 13.94 -16.05
C PRO A 109 -2.80 15.46 -15.79
N LYS A 110 -3.92 16.11 -16.15
CA LYS A 110 -4.17 17.53 -15.88
C LYS A 110 -5.18 17.65 -14.73
N GLY A 111 -5.12 18.75 -13.98
CA GLY A 111 -6.04 19.03 -12.87
C GLY A 111 -5.46 18.66 -11.50
N ASP A 112 -6.31 18.69 -10.48
CA ASP A 112 -5.94 18.33 -9.11
C ASP A 112 -5.96 16.81 -8.94
N GLY A 113 -4.82 16.24 -8.54
CA GLY A 113 -4.69 14.81 -8.22
C GLY A 113 -4.46 14.56 -6.73
N GLY A 114 -4.56 15.59 -5.88
CA GLY A 114 -4.25 15.50 -4.47
C GLY A 114 -2.86 14.91 -4.23
N TRP A 115 -2.77 14.00 -3.26
CA TRP A 115 -1.49 13.37 -2.91
C TRP A 115 -0.94 12.49 -4.04
N LEU A 116 -1.80 11.97 -4.94
CA LEU A 116 -1.37 11.14 -6.07
C LEU A 116 -0.57 11.97 -7.08
N GLN A 117 -0.97 13.22 -7.30
CA GLN A 117 -0.18 14.20 -8.05
C GLN A 117 1.16 14.48 -7.36
N ALA A 118 1.14 14.74 -6.04
CA ALA A 118 2.36 14.96 -5.25
C ALA A 118 3.35 13.80 -5.40
N ARG A 119 2.86 12.57 -5.24
CA ARG A 119 3.63 11.35 -5.44
C ARG A 119 4.15 11.21 -6.87
N ALA A 120 3.30 11.43 -7.87
CA ALA A 120 3.70 11.33 -9.28
C ALA A 120 4.81 12.33 -9.63
N CYS A 121 4.70 13.57 -9.17
CA CYS A 121 5.73 14.59 -9.36
C CYS A 121 7.04 14.19 -8.65
N TRP A 122 6.97 13.73 -7.42
CA TRP A 122 8.15 13.31 -6.65
C TRP A 122 8.93 12.15 -7.26
N LEU A 123 8.22 11.09 -7.64
CA LEU A 123 8.85 9.91 -8.27
C LEU A 123 9.48 10.27 -9.61
N ARG A 124 8.95 11.29 -10.29
CA ARG A 124 9.44 11.75 -11.59
C ARG A 124 10.36 12.97 -11.51
N GLN A 125 10.72 13.42 -10.30
CA GLN A 125 11.56 14.60 -10.06
C GLN A 125 11.03 15.86 -10.76
N LYS A 126 9.71 16.02 -10.83
CA LYS A 126 9.04 17.21 -11.36
C LYS A 126 8.69 18.19 -10.24
N PRO A 127 8.64 19.50 -10.53
CA PRO A 127 8.18 20.49 -9.56
C PRO A 127 6.74 20.18 -9.14
N LEU A 128 6.43 20.46 -7.88
CA LEU A 128 5.09 20.34 -7.33
C LEU A 128 4.54 21.73 -7.04
N GLU A 129 3.30 21.95 -7.45
CA GLU A 129 2.59 23.22 -7.29
C GLU A 129 1.46 23.06 -6.26
N GLY A 130 1.05 24.17 -5.66
CA GLY A 130 -0.09 24.20 -4.75
C GLY A 130 0.19 23.62 -3.36
N PRO A 131 -0.85 23.11 -2.65
CA PRO A 131 -0.80 22.83 -1.22
C PRO A 131 0.11 21.65 -0.83
N TRP A 132 0.62 20.90 -1.81
CA TRP A 132 1.51 19.76 -1.57
C TRP A 132 2.99 20.12 -1.46
N GLN A 133 3.36 21.40 -1.51
CA GLN A 133 4.75 21.83 -1.28
C GLN A 133 5.29 21.38 0.09
N ASP A 134 4.45 21.37 1.13
CA ASP A 134 4.79 20.87 2.46
C ASP A 134 5.20 19.39 2.44
N TRP A 135 4.63 18.61 1.51
CA TRP A 135 5.00 17.21 1.33
C TRP A 135 6.42 17.08 0.76
N LEU A 136 6.81 17.93 -0.20
CA LEU A 136 8.20 17.96 -0.68
C LEU A 136 9.18 18.33 0.43
N LEU A 137 8.82 19.26 1.31
CA LEU A 137 9.62 19.60 2.49
C LEU A 137 9.73 18.39 3.43
N ALA A 138 8.61 17.72 3.71
CA ALA A 138 8.56 16.53 4.56
C ALA A 138 9.39 15.36 4.01
N THR A 139 9.56 15.23 2.69
CA THR A 139 10.41 14.17 2.11
C THR A 139 11.90 14.31 2.45
N ARG A 140 12.32 15.45 3.02
CA ARG A 140 13.68 15.64 3.56
C ARG A 140 13.83 15.04 4.97
N GLY A 141 12.75 14.55 5.57
CA GLY A 141 12.76 13.94 6.90
C GLY A 141 12.85 14.95 8.05
N GLU A 142 12.59 16.24 7.79
CA GLU A 142 12.68 17.33 8.76
C GLU A 142 11.30 17.91 9.10
N GLN A 143 11.12 18.38 10.34
CA GLN A 143 9.91 19.06 10.81
C GLN A 143 8.62 18.23 10.64
N LEU A 144 8.71 16.89 10.68
CA LEU A 144 7.58 16.01 10.45
C LEU A 144 6.48 16.21 11.49
N GLY A 145 6.83 16.53 12.74
CA GLY A 145 5.85 16.87 13.79
C GLY A 145 4.91 18.03 13.42
N LYS A 146 5.37 18.96 12.57
CA LYS A 146 4.57 20.08 12.07
C LYS A 146 3.90 19.77 10.74
N LEU A 147 4.66 19.20 9.79
CA LEU A 147 4.21 19.01 8.41
C LEU A 147 3.16 17.89 8.29
N VAL A 148 3.31 16.80 9.04
CA VAL A 148 2.40 15.64 8.94
C VAL A 148 0.96 15.98 9.31
N PRO A 149 0.66 16.71 10.40
CA PRO A 149 -0.70 17.21 10.68
C PRO A 149 -1.31 18.05 9.54
N ALA A 150 -0.52 18.93 8.92
CA ALA A 150 -1.00 19.77 7.82
C ALA A 150 -1.37 18.92 6.58
N LEU A 151 -0.50 17.96 6.24
CA LEU A 151 -0.74 17.00 5.15
C LEU A 151 -1.94 16.08 5.44
N TRP A 152 -2.08 15.67 6.70
CA TRP A 152 -3.22 14.89 7.16
C TRP A 152 -4.53 15.67 6.98
N ALA A 153 -4.57 16.93 7.39
CA ALA A 153 -5.73 17.80 7.22
C ALA A 153 -6.08 18.00 5.74
N LEU A 154 -5.07 18.17 4.87
CA LEU A 154 -5.25 18.37 3.43
C LEU A 154 -5.97 17.18 2.75
N CYS A 155 -5.71 15.95 3.20
CA CYS A 155 -6.31 14.74 2.64
C CYS A 155 -7.34 14.08 3.55
N ALA A 156 -7.69 14.68 4.69
CA ALA A 156 -8.48 14.06 5.76
C ALA A 156 -7.99 12.65 6.15
N GLY A 157 -6.67 12.44 6.16
CA GLY A 157 -6.05 11.14 6.43
C GLY A 157 -6.26 10.09 5.33
N HIS A 158 -6.89 10.43 4.20
CA HIS A 158 -7.13 9.48 3.14
C HIS A 158 -5.82 8.91 2.62
N GLN A 159 -5.76 7.57 2.49
CA GLN A 159 -4.63 6.87 1.90
C GLN A 159 -3.28 7.12 2.62
N TRP A 160 -3.30 7.49 3.91
CA TRP A 160 -2.10 7.76 4.71
C TRP A 160 -1.10 6.61 4.71
N GLN A 161 -1.56 5.37 4.58
CA GLN A 161 -0.70 4.19 4.51
C GLN A 161 0.27 4.22 3.32
N TYR A 162 0.01 5.07 2.32
CA TYR A 162 0.81 5.18 1.10
C TYR A 162 1.68 6.43 1.03
N TRP A 163 1.32 7.50 1.74
CA TRP A 163 2.08 8.75 1.69
C TRP A 163 2.89 9.03 2.95
N LEU A 164 2.51 8.51 4.12
CA LEU A 164 3.21 8.80 5.39
C LEU A 164 4.43 7.90 5.64
N PRO A 165 4.38 6.56 5.46
CA PRO A 165 5.57 5.73 5.67
C PRO A 165 6.80 6.10 4.83
N PRO A 166 6.67 6.54 3.55
CA PRO A 166 7.82 7.05 2.79
C PRO A 166 8.51 8.25 3.45
N LEU A 167 7.76 9.10 4.16
CA LEU A 167 8.33 10.25 4.89
C LEU A 167 9.10 9.77 6.12
N TRP A 168 8.57 8.79 6.84
CA TRP A 168 9.23 8.21 8.00
C TRP A 168 10.55 7.52 7.66
N GLN A 169 10.66 6.92 6.48
CA GLN A 169 11.90 6.27 6.03
C GLN A 169 13.09 7.24 5.94
N GLN A 170 12.83 8.49 5.58
CA GLN A 170 13.88 9.51 5.38
C GLN A 170 14.18 10.29 6.67
N ALA A 171 13.46 10.01 7.75
CA ALA A 171 13.46 10.81 8.96
C ALA A 171 14.19 10.12 10.12
N SER A 172 14.67 10.92 11.06
CA SER A 172 15.20 10.40 12.32
C SER A 172 14.08 9.79 13.18
N GLU A 173 14.42 8.89 14.10
CA GLU A 173 13.44 8.33 15.04
C GLU A 173 12.69 9.43 15.82
N ALA A 174 13.37 10.53 16.17
CA ALA A 174 12.77 11.65 16.88
C ALA A 174 11.67 12.34 16.05
N GLU A 175 11.90 12.53 14.76
CA GLU A 175 10.94 13.14 13.83
C GLU A 175 9.75 12.21 13.55
N VAL A 176 10.00 10.91 13.39
CA VAL A 176 8.92 9.90 13.27
C VAL A 176 8.02 9.92 14.51
N VAL A 177 8.62 9.89 15.70
CA VAL A 177 7.87 9.96 16.98
C VAL A 177 7.12 11.27 17.12
N ALA A 178 7.74 12.40 16.79
CA ALA A 178 7.10 13.71 16.83
C ALA A 178 5.86 13.75 15.93
N SER A 179 5.94 13.17 14.73
CA SER A 179 4.81 13.11 13.80
C SER A 179 3.66 12.22 14.31
N ILE A 180 3.96 11.07 14.91
CA ILE A 180 2.95 10.16 15.49
C ILE A 180 2.26 10.85 16.67
N ASN A 181 3.03 11.48 17.56
CA ASN A 181 2.48 12.22 18.69
C ASN A 181 1.60 13.40 18.24
N ALA A 182 1.97 14.09 17.16
CA ALA A 182 1.20 15.19 16.61
C ALA A 182 -0.12 14.73 15.95
N LEU A 183 -0.15 13.51 15.40
CA LEU A 183 -1.35 12.90 14.83
C LEU A 183 -2.26 12.25 15.88
N ALA A 184 -1.71 11.75 16.99
CA ALA A 184 -2.46 11.05 18.04
C ALA A 184 -3.79 11.73 18.47
N PRO A 185 -3.88 13.06 18.66
CA PRO A 185 -5.14 13.70 19.04
C PRO A 185 -6.17 13.84 17.88
N GLN A 186 -5.79 13.51 16.64
CA GLN A 186 -6.60 13.71 15.43
C GLN A 186 -7.13 12.40 14.83
N VAL A 187 -6.75 11.25 15.40
CA VAL A 187 -7.03 9.93 14.85
C VAL A 187 -7.66 9.02 15.89
N ASP A 188 -8.40 8.01 15.45
CA ASP A 188 -8.92 6.96 16.33
C ASP A 188 -7.82 6.01 16.82
N GLU A 189 -8.14 5.20 17.83
CA GLU A 189 -7.20 4.26 18.44
C GLU A 189 -6.68 3.20 17.46
N VAL A 190 -7.53 2.75 16.53
CA VAL A 190 -7.14 1.76 15.49
C VAL A 190 -6.07 2.35 14.59
N THR A 191 -6.31 3.54 14.07
CA THR A 191 -5.38 4.29 13.23
C THR A 191 -4.10 4.59 13.98
N LEU A 192 -4.16 4.95 15.27
CA LEU A 192 -2.98 5.18 16.08
C LEU A 192 -2.12 3.91 16.22
N VAL A 193 -2.73 2.75 16.48
CA VAL A 193 -2.02 1.46 16.53
C VAL A 193 -1.39 1.13 15.18
N GLU A 194 -2.10 1.36 14.07
CA GLU A 194 -1.56 1.16 12.73
C GLU A 194 -0.40 2.11 12.41
N LEU A 195 -0.49 3.39 12.82
CA LEU A 195 0.59 4.37 12.66
C LEU A 195 1.85 3.89 13.39
N MET A 196 1.71 3.45 14.64
CA MET A 196 2.83 2.91 15.41
C MET A 196 3.43 1.66 14.76
N GLY A 197 2.61 0.74 14.27
CA GLY A 197 3.12 -0.46 13.61
C GLY A 197 3.81 -0.19 12.27
N ARG A 198 3.25 0.70 11.44
CA ARG A 198 3.85 1.09 10.14
C ARG A 198 5.07 2.00 10.28
N SER A 199 5.28 2.59 11.45
CA SER A 199 6.44 3.43 11.76
C SER A 199 7.76 2.69 11.78
N HIS A 200 7.78 1.36 11.67
CA HIS A 200 8.96 0.49 11.78
C HIS A 200 9.76 0.62 13.10
N LEU A 201 9.35 1.49 14.02
CA LEU A 201 10.04 1.75 15.28
C LEU A 201 9.67 0.70 16.33
N GLY A 202 10.56 -0.26 16.55
CA GLY A 202 10.37 -1.30 17.57
C GLY A 202 10.24 -0.78 19.02
N ARG A 203 10.52 0.51 19.28
CA ARG A 203 10.29 1.16 20.59
C ARG A 203 8.81 1.30 20.95
N PHE A 204 7.88 1.14 20.02
CA PHE A 204 6.45 1.11 20.31
C PHE A 204 5.95 -0.27 20.77
N LEU A 205 6.77 -1.33 20.64
CA LEU A 205 6.40 -2.68 21.05
C LEU A 205 5.95 -2.78 22.52
N PRO A 206 6.65 -2.18 23.51
CA PRO A 206 6.19 -2.19 24.89
C PRO A 206 4.79 -1.60 25.05
N TRP A 207 4.52 -0.46 24.42
CA TRP A 207 3.22 0.21 24.49
C TRP A 207 2.12 -0.62 23.83
N LEU A 208 2.38 -1.21 22.66
CA LEU A 208 1.45 -2.13 22.03
C LEU A 208 1.17 -3.35 22.92
N GLY A 209 2.18 -3.84 23.66
CA GLY A 209 2.07 -4.96 24.60
C GLY A 209 1.16 -4.70 25.80
N THR A 210 0.91 -3.45 26.16
CA THR A 210 0.05 -3.09 27.30
C THR A 210 -1.39 -2.81 26.90
N LEU A 211 -1.70 -2.68 25.61
CA LEU A 211 -3.06 -2.54 25.13
C LEU A 211 -3.85 -3.84 25.36
N ARG A 212 -4.74 -3.83 26.34
CA ARG A 212 -5.63 -4.95 26.69
C ARG A 212 -7.05 -4.82 26.13
N GLN A 213 -7.29 -3.87 25.23
CA GLN A 213 -8.62 -3.62 24.67
C GLN A 213 -9.02 -4.72 23.68
N PRO A 214 -10.11 -5.48 23.91
CA PRO A 214 -10.52 -6.57 23.02
C PRO A 214 -10.78 -6.11 21.59
N GLN A 215 -11.38 -4.93 21.40
CA GLN A 215 -11.61 -4.35 20.08
C GLN A 215 -10.32 -4.05 19.28
N LEU A 216 -9.16 -3.97 19.94
CA LEU A 216 -7.87 -3.70 19.30
C LEU A 216 -6.98 -4.95 19.21
N SER A 217 -7.40 -6.10 19.72
CA SER A 217 -6.51 -7.25 19.90
C SER A 217 -5.89 -7.75 18.59
N GLU A 218 -6.67 -7.77 17.51
CA GLU A 218 -6.20 -8.20 16.19
C GLU A 218 -5.18 -7.21 15.60
N VAL A 219 -5.51 -5.91 15.58
CA VAL A 219 -4.63 -4.87 15.03
C VAL A 219 -3.34 -4.71 15.84
N VAL A 220 -3.41 -4.86 17.17
CA VAL A 220 -2.23 -4.86 18.05
C VAL A 220 -1.34 -6.05 17.75
N MET A 221 -1.90 -7.27 17.71
CA MET A 221 -1.15 -8.49 17.43
C MET A 221 -0.44 -8.42 16.06
N GLU A 222 -1.13 -7.94 15.03
CA GLU A 222 -0.54 -7.77 13.70
C GLU A 222 0.64 -6.80 13.68
N ASN A 223 0.48 -5.63 14.32
CA ASN A 223 1.52 -4.61 14.32
C ASN A 223 2.72 -5.02 15.19
N GLN A 224 2.49 -5.78 16.25
CA GLN A 224 3.55 -6.43 17.02
C GLN A 224 4.32 -7.46 16.18
N LEU A 225 3.63 -8.36 15.48
CA LEU A 225 4.26 -9.35 14.58
C LEU A 225 5.11 -8.69 13.49
N TYR A 226 4.63 -7.58 12.93
CA TYR A 226 5.37 -6.81 11.93
C TYR A 226 6.67 -6.21 12.49
N LEU A 227 6.58 -5.49 13.61
CA LEU A 227 7.72 -4.80 14.22
C LEU A 227 8.82 -5.75 14.72
N THR A 228 8.48 -7.03 14.91
CA THR A 228 9.39 -8.05 15.41
C THR A 228 9.96 -8.91 14.29
N GLY A 229 9.42 -8.79 13.08
CA GLY A 229 9.79 -9.59 11.92
C GLY A 229 9.51 -11.09 12.11
N GLY A 230 8.61 -11.44 13.04
CA GLY A 230 8.39 -12.83 13.43
C GLY A 230 9.55 -13.45 14.23
N ASP A 231 10.52 -12.65 14.69
CA ASP A 231 11.63 -13.15 15.52
C ASP A 231 11.26 -13.13 17.01
N ASN A 232 10.92 -14.32 17.51
CA ASN A 232 10.61 -14.60 18.89
C ASN A 232 11.69 -14.13 19.88
N LYS A 233 12.97 -14.16 19.48
CA LYS A 233 14.10 -13.75 20.33
C LYS A 233 14.12 -12.23 20.53
N ARG A 234 13.83 -11.45 19.48
CA ARG A 234 13.72 -9.99 19.55
C ARG A 234 12.57 -9.49 20.42
N ILE A 235 11.53 -10.31 20.60
CA ILE A 235 10.41 -10.02 21.50
C ILE A 235 10.74 -10.41 22.93
N ALA A 236 11.30 -11.61 23.14
CA ALA A 236 11.67 -12.12 24.47
C ALA A 236 12.72 -11.25 25.17
N GLU A 237 13.62 -10.62 24.41
CA GLU A 237 14.65 -9.71 24.92
C GLU A 237 14.12 -8.29 25.20
N ARG A 238 12.87 -7.97 24.84
CA ARG A 238 12.28 -6.64 25.05
C ARG A 238 11.38 -6.61 26.27
N GLN A 239 11.55 -5.57 27.08
CA GLN A 239 10.79 -5.37 28.31
C GLN A 239 9.68 -4.35 28.09
N CYS A 240 8.53 -4.61 28.71
CA CYS A 240 7.54 -3.58 28.96
C CYS A 240 7.48 -3.29 30.46
N TRP A 241 7.79 -2.05 30.83
CA TRP A 241 7.81 -1.61 32.24
C TRP A 241 8.61 -2.54 33.17
N GLY A 242 9.75 -3.04 32.68
CA GLY A 242 10.62 -3.94 33.44
C GLY A 242 10.15 -5.39 33.54
N GLN A 243 9.04 -5.76 32.87
CA GLN A 243 8.57 -7.14 32.78
C GLN A 243 8.87 -7.72 31.39
N ALA A 244 9.33 -8.97 31.37
CA ALA A 244 9.44 -9.73 30.12
C ALA A 244 8.05 -9.93 29.53
N LEU A 245 7.94 -9.84 28.21
CA LEU A 245 6.74 -10.28 27.50
C LEU A 245 6.69 -11.81 27.65
N GLU A 246 5.78 -12.39 28.44
CA GLU A 246 5.65 -13.84 28.64
C GLU A 246 4.27 -14.33 28.16
N GLY A 247 4.20 -15.50 27.49
CA GLY A 247 2.94 -16.13 27.04
C GLY A 247 3.00 -16.92 25.71
N ASP A 248 1.87 -17.56 25.36
CA ASP A 248 1.65 -18.38 24.14
C ASP A 248 1.88 -17.64 22.80
N TRP A 249 2.16 -16.34 22.84
CA TRP A 249 2.40 -15.48 21.68
C TRP A 249 3.61 -15.92 20.85
N LEU A 250 4.61 -16.57 21.47
CA LEU A 250 5.80 -17.16 20.81
C LEU A 250 5.44 -18.25 19.78
N LYS A 251 4.27 -18.87 19.88
CA LYS A 251 3.86 -19.97 19.00
C LYS A 251 3.26 -19.49 17.66
N LEU A 252 3.01 -18.19 17.51
CA LEU A 252 2.28 -17.61 16.38
C LEU A 252 3.18 -16.87 15.38
N ALA A 253 4.49 -16.79 15.62
CA ALA A 253 5.41 -16.05 14.75
C ALA A 253 5.83 -16.91 13.53
N PRO A 254 5.41 -16.55 12.30
CA PRO A 254 5.81 -17.30 11.11
C PRO A 254 7.27 -16.98 10.75
N ALA A 255 8.06 -18.01 10.42
CA ALA A 255 9.45 -17.89 9.98
C ALA A 255 9.63 -17.18 8.60
N GLN A 256 8.52 -16.83 7.94
CA GLN A 256 8.49 -16.10 6.68
C GLN A 256 7.77 -14.76 6.87
N LEU A 257 8.34 -13.69 6.31
CA LEU A 257 7.63 -12.41 6.14
C LEU A 257 6.41 -12.66 5.24
N THR A 258 5.24 -12.77 5.88
CA THR A 258 3.96 -13.06 5.21
C THR A 258 3.63 -11.99 4.18
N LEU A 259 2.87 -12.36 3.14
CA LEU A 259 2.48 -11.43 2.07
C LEU A 259 1.84 -10.14 2.60
N LYS A 260 1.03 -10.26 3.67
CA LYS A 260 0.41 -9.15 4.42
C LYS A 260 1.44 -8.13 4.94
N PHE A 261 2.58 -8.60 5.43
CA PHE A 261 3.67 -7.73 5.91
C PHE A 261 4.54 -7.17 4.78
N ARG A 262 4.70 -7.90 3.66
CA ARG A 262 5.40 -7.38 2.48
C ARG A 262 4.70 -6.17 1.86
N GLN A 263 3.37 -6.12 1.89
CA GLN A 263 2.62 -4.93 1.49
C GLN A 263 2.95 -3.69 2.33
N ARG A 264 3.27 -3.88 3.62
CA ARG A 264 3.69 -2.79 4.52
C ARG A 264 5.12 -2.33 4.25
N LEU A 265 6.03 -3.27 3.98
CA LEU A 265 7.42 -2.96 3.60
C LEU A 265 7.51 -2.14 2.30
N TRP A 266 6.56 -2.28 1.38
CA TRP A 266 6.52 -1.51 0.14
C TRP A 266 6.29 -0.01 0.32
N ALA A 267 5.56 0.39 1.37
CA ALA A 267 5.44 1.80 1.72
C ALA A 267 6.77 2.39 2.23
N LEU A 268 7.78 1.53 2.47
CA LEU A 268 9.16 1.88 2.81
C LEU A 268 10.11 1.67 1.61
N VAL A 269 9.59 1.48 0.39
CA VAL A 269 10.42 1.35 -0.81
C VAL A 269 10.48 2.69 -1.52
N GLY A 270 11.70 3.25 -1.61
CA GLY A 270 11.99 4.58 -2.13
C GLY A 270 11.99 4.67 -3.67
N ARG A 271 12.54 5.78 -4.20
CA ARG A 271 12.57 6.15 -5.62
C ARG A 271 13.14 5.09 -6.57
N ASP A 272 13.99 4.19 -6.06
CA ASP A 272 14.66 3.16 -6.84
C ASP A 272 13.85 1.86 -6.97
N GLY A 273 12.84 1.67 -6.11
CA GLY A 273 11.92 0.55 -6.25
C GLY A 273 10.76 0.92 -7.16
N ARG A 274 10.92 0.62 -8.46
CA ARG A 274 9.82 0.73 -9.41
C ARG A 274 8.94 -0.51 -9.23
N GLY A 275 7.83 -0.34 -8.51
CA GLY A 275 6.79 -1.36 -8.35
C GLY A 275 5.79 -0.95 -7.27
N ALA A 276 4.49 -1.04 -7.56
CA ALA A 276 3.43 -0.77 -6.59
C ALA A 276 3.02 -2.06 -5.84
N PRO A 277 2.49 -1.98 -4.60
CA PRO A 277 2.05 -3.13 -3.79
C PRO A 277 0.94 -4.00 -4.40
N TRP A 278 0.37 -3.58 -5.52
CA TRP A 278 -0.73 -4.23 -6.27
C TRP A 278 -0.32 -4.65 -7.66
N SER A 279 0.92 -4.35 -8.00
CA SER A 279 1.42 -4.65 -9.30
C SER A 279 1.64 -6.15 -9.35
N LEU A 280 0.79 -6.85 -10.10
CA LEU A 280 1.03 -8.24 -10.53
C LEU A 280 2.42 -8.35 -11.17
N PHE A 281 2.88 -7.22 -11.68
CA PHE A 281 4.08 -7.08 -12.44
C PHE A 281 5.21 -6.34 -11.68
N GLY A 282 5.02 -5.62 -10.58
CA GLY A 282 6.01 -4.58 -10.20
C GLY A 282 6.25 -3.58 -11.36
N GLY A 283 5.33 -3.50 -12.31
CA GLY A 283 5.55 -3.04 -13.68
C GLY A 283 5.94 -4.14 -14.69
N ARG A 284 6.53 -5.29 -14.30
CA ARG A 284 6.75 -6.56 -15.07
C ARG A 284 6.80 -7.90 -14.24
N LEU A 285 5.76 -8.74 -14.28
CA LEU A 285 5.33 -9.98 -13.58
C LEU A 285 6.20 -10.50 -12.44
N CYS A 286 5.57 -11.00 -11.38
CA CYS A 286 6.12 -12.04 -10.52
C CYS A 286 6.33 -13.40 -11.27
N LEU A 287 6.96 -13.37 -12.44
CA LEU A 287 7.66 -14.50 -13.03
C LEU A 287 9.08 -14.48 -12.46
N GLY A 288 9.22 -14.99 -11.24
CA GLY A 288 10.53 -15.19 -10.66
C GLY A 288 11.32 -16.24 -11.43
N ASN A 289 12.64 -16.05 -11.45
CA ASN A 289 13.49 -17.10 -10.91
C ASN A 289 13.40 -17.04 -9.38
#